data_AF-A0A7X4BC98-F1
#
_entry.id   AF-A0A7X4BC98-F1
#
_cell.length_a   1.000
_cell.length_b   1.000
_cell.length_c   1.000
_cell.angle_alpha   90.00
_cell.angle_beta   90.00
_cell.angle_gamma   90.00
#
_symmetry.space_group_name_H-M   'P 1'
#
loop_
_entity.id
_entity.type
_entity.pdbx_description
1 polymer ?
#
loop_
_entity_poly.entity_id
_entity_poly.type
_entity_poly.pdbx_seq_one_letter_code
_entity_poly.pdbx_strand_id
1 'polypeptide(L)'
;MQESLQKLQNLLQQLFRADAADLDFGIYRIINYRRDQLQAFIDEELPTIVNNALDVNTEASSAHERITELENQVREFGDNLGEEMLDADGNLINETYRERPLIQQYLEAREQLSSPQTRDQRSDAVFIVDSIITWTFNIGSVRG
;
A
#
# COMPACT_ATOMS: atom_id res chain seq x y z
N MET A 1 -4.27 11.89 9.96
CA MET A 1 -4.70 10.85 9.00
C MET A 1 -6.22 10.80 8.86
N GLN A 2 -6.98 10.71 9.96
CA GLN A 2 -8.45 10.78 9.94
C GLN A 2 -9.00 12.01 9.21
N GLU A 3 -8.44 13.21 9.43
CA GLU A 3 -8.94 14.44 8.77
C GLU A 3 -8.83 14.41 7.24
N SER A 4 -7.76 13.83 6.69
CA SER A 4 -7.53 13.74 5.24
C SER A 4 -8.48 12.73 4.58
N LEU A 5 -8.69 11.58 5.23
CA LEU A 5 -9.66 10.57 4.80
C LEU A 5 -11.09 11.14 4.85
N GLN A 6 -11.44 11.82 5.94
CA GLN A 6 -12.74 12.49 6.07
C GLN A 6 -12.97 13.53 4.97
N LYS A 7 -11.92 14.27 4.58
CA LYS A 7 -11.98 15.23 3.48
C LYS A 7 -12.21 14.55 2.14
N LEU A 8 -11.54 13.43 1.87
CA LEU A 8 -11.73 12.63 0.67
C LEU A 8 -13.17 12.08 0.59
N GLN A 9 -13.67 11.48 1.67
CA GLN A 9 -15.05 10.99 1.76
C GLN A 9 -16.05 12.11 1.48
N ASN A 10 -15.86 13.29 2.08
CA ASN A 10 -16.73 14.45 1.83
C ASN A 10 -16.70 14.93 0.37
N LEU A 11 -15.54 14.90 -0.29
CA LEU A 11 -15.42 15.29 -1.70
C LEU A 11 -16.11 14.27 -2.61
N LEU A 12 -15.93 12.97 -2.36
CA LEU A 12 -16.63 11.90 -3.09
C LEU A 12 -18.15 12.03 -2.91
N GLN A 13 -18.63 12.21 -1.68
CA GLN A 13 -20.05 12.44 -1.41
C GLN A 13 -20.59 13.69 -2.11
N GLN A 14 -19.82 14.77 -2.22
CA GLN A 14 -20.23 15.98 -2.94
C GLN A 14 -20.31 15.74 -4.45
N LEU A 15 -19.29 15.10 -5.04
CA LEU A 15 -19.25 14.77 -6.47
C LEU A 15 -20.46 13.94 -6.88
N PHE A 16 -20.74 12.85 -6.16
CA PHE A 16 -21.84 11.95 -6.52
C PHE A 16 -23.22 12.45 -6.09
N ARG A 17 -23.31 13.42 -5.17
CA ARG A 17 -24.56 14.10 -4.81
C ARG A 17 -24.93 15.18 -5.83
N ALA A 18 -23.95 15.82 -6.46
CA ALA A 18 -24.17 16.82 -7.51
C ALA A 18 -24.86 16.23 -8.75
N ASP A 19 -24.53 14.99 -9.13
CA ASP A 19 -25.17 14.28 -10.25
C ASP A 19 -26.64 13.90 -9.99
N ALA A 20 -27.10 13.93 -8.74
CA ALA A 20 -28.48 13.53 -8.38
C ALA A 20 -29.48 14.69 -8.36
N ALA A 21 -29.01 15.95 -8.39
CA ALA A 21 -29.86 17.11 -8.11
C ALA A 21 -30.58 17.69 -9.33
N ASP A 22 -30.19 17.34 -10.56
CA ASP A 22 -30.69 18.02 -11.76
C ASP A 22 -31.85 17.28 -12.45
N LEU A 23 -32.49 16.38 -11.71
CA LEU A 23 -33.13 15.23 -12.30
C LEU A 23 -34.46 14.90 -11.60
N ASP A 24 -35.40 15.81 -11.82
CA ASP A 24 -36.75 15.80 -11.26
C ASP A 24 -37.83 15.44 -12.30
N PHE A 25 -37.76 14.29 -13.00
CA PHE A 25 -38.95 13.70 -13.66
C PHE A 25 -38.87 12.18 -13.82
N GLY A 26 -39.80 11.45 -13.18
CA GLY A 26 -40.33 10.11 -13.53
C GLY A 26 -39.39 8.88 -13.54
N ILE A 27 -38.14 9.03 -13.96
CA ILE A 27 -37.16 7.95 -14.24
C ILE A 27 -36.10 7.86 -13.13
N TYR A 28 -35.93 8.92 -12.32
CA TYR A 28 -34.95 8.99 -11.22
C TYR A 28 -35.17 8.04 -10.06
N ARG A 29 -36.39 7.52 -9.96
CA ARG A 29 -36.75 6.47 -9.01
C ARG A 29 -35.98 5.16 -9.27
N ILE A 30 -35.51 4.95 -10.50
CA ILE A 30 -34.67 3.81 -10.90
C ILE A 30 -33.18 4.08 -10.62
N ILE A 31 -32.75 5.34 -10.61
CA ILE A 31 -31.36 5.75 -10.28
C ILE A 31 -31.13 5.83 -8.76
N ASN A 32 -32.17 6.00 -7.95
CA ASN A 32 -32.08 5.89 -6.49
C ASN A 32 -31.70 4.47 -6.00
N TYR A 33 -31.66 3.49 -6.92
CA TYR A 33 -31.46 2.08 -6.61
C TYR A 33 -30.06 1.74 -6.06
N ARG A 34 -29.06 2.63 -6.20
CA ARG A 34 -27.67 2.33 -5.80
C ARG A 34 -27.01 3.39 -4.93
N ARG A 35 -27.79 4.37 -4.46
CA ARG A 35 -27.31 5.41 -3.55
C ARG A 35 -26.83 4.81 -2.23
N ASP A 36 -27.57 3.83 -1.71
CA ASP A 36 -27.23 3.14 -0.47
C ASP A 36 -25.94 2.31 -0.63
N GLN A 37 -25.72 1.70 -1.81
CA GLN A 37 -24.49 0.94 -2.11
C GLN A 37 -23.27 1.87 -2.25
N LEU A 38 -23.44 3.04 -2.87
CA LEU A 38 -22.38 4.04 -2.96
C LEU A 38 -22.06 4.65 -1.59
N GLN A 39 -23.08 4.90 -0.78
CA GLN A 39 -22.89 5.41 0.58
C GLN A 39 -22.15 4.38 1.44
N ALA A 40 -22.53 3.10 1.37
CA ALA A 40 -21.82 2.01 2.04
C ALA A 40 -20.36 1.89 1.57
N PHE A 41 -20.10 2.03 0.26
CA PHE A 41 -18.73 2.03 -0.26
C PHE A 41 -17.90 3.19 0.32
N ILE A 42 -18.42 4.42 0.33
CA ILE A 42 -17.68 5.59 0.81
C ILE A 42 -17.45 5.53 2.32
N ASP A 43 -18.44 5.05 3.07
CA ASP A 43 -18.41 5.10 4.54
C ASP A 43 -17.71 3.88 5.16
N GLU A 44 -17.75 2.70 4.52
CA GLU A 44 -17.25 1.44 5.09
C GLU A 44 -16.07 0.82 4.30
N GLU A 45 -16.22 0.69 2.98
CA GLU A 45 -15.22 -0.02 2.15
C GLU A 45 -13.98 0.86 1.86
N LEU A 46 -14.19 2.13 1.51
CA LEU A 46 -13.13 3.07 1.16
C LEU A 46 -12.11 3.29 2.31
N PRO A 47 -12.52 3.50 3.58
CA PRO A 47 -11.59 3.55 4.70
C PRO A 47 -10.73 2.29 4.83
N THR A 48 -11.34 1.12 4.66
CA THR A 48 -10.66 -0.18 4.77
C THR A 48 -9.61 -0.33 3.68
N ILE A 49 -9.96 0.00 2.43
CA ILE A 49 -9.03 -0.03 1.28
C ILE A 49 -7.87 0.94 1.49
N VAL A 50 -8.15 2.17 1.90
CA VAL A 50 -7.13 3.20 2.12
C VAL A 50 -6.21 2.82 3.28
N ASN A 51 -6.76 2.33 4.39
CA ASN A 51 -5.95 1.90 5.53
C ASN A 51 -5.07 0.69 5.16
N ASN A 52 -5.60 -0.33 4.50
CA ASN A 52 -4.81 -1.48 4.07
C ASN A 52 -3.65 -1.07 3.14
N ALA A 53 -3.90 -0.19 2.17
CA ALA A 53 -2.86 0.29 1.26
C ALA A 53 -1.79 1.14 1.99
N LEU A 54 -2.20 1.93 2.98
CA LEU A 54 -1.27 2.71 3.78
C LEU A 54 -0.48 1.84 4.75
N ASP A 55 -1.11 0.84 5.37
CA ASP A 55 -0.45 -0.10 6.28
C ASP A 55 0.63 -0.89 5.54
N VAL A 56 0.33 -1.42 4.35
CA VAL A 56 1.31 -2.06 3.45
C VAL A 56 2.48 -1.13 3.14
N ASN A 57 2.22 0.16 2.89
CA ASN A 57 3.27 1.15 2.62
C ASN A 57 4.10 1.49 3.87
N THR A 58 3.48 1.53 5.06
CA THR A 58 4.20 1.74 6.33
C THR A 58 5.07 0.54 6.69
N GLU A 59 4.58 -0.68 6.48
CA GLU A 59 5.36 -1.90 6.65
C GLU A 59 6.56 -1.92 5.71
N ALA A 60 6.34 -1.59 4.42
CA ALA A 60 7.40 -1.47 3.44
C ALA A 60 8.45 -0.41 3.84
N SER A 61 8.00 0.77 4.28
CA SER A 61 8.90 1.86 4.72
C SER A 61 9.72 1.44 5.95
N SER A 62 9.07 0.80 6.94
CA SER A 62 9.74 0.31 8.15
C SER A 62 10.76 -0.80 7.85
N ALA A 63 10.49 -1.66 6.87
CA ALA A 63 11.42 -2.69 6.43
C ALA A 63 12.67 -2.09 5.76
N HIS A 64 12.50 -1.04 4.94
CA HIS A 64 13.64 -0.35 4.32
C HIS A 64 14.50 0.38 5.35
N GLU A 65 13.88 1.04 6.33
CA GLU A 65 14.60 1.65 7.46
C GLU A 65 15.37 0.60 8.26
N ARG A 66 14.75 -0.57 8.51
CA ARG A 66 15.39 -1.66 9.24
C ARG A 66 16.62 -2.22 8.53
N ILE A 67 16.57 -2.39 7.21
CA ILE A 67 17.75 -2.80 6.43
C ILE A 67 18.83 -1.74 6.51
N THR A 68 18.47 -0.47 6.31
CA THR A 68 19.44 0.64 6.32
C THR A 68 20.19 0.71 7.65
N GLU A 69 19.47 0.52 8.76
CA GLU A 69 20.07 0.45 10.09
C GLU A 69 21.03 -0.74 10.24
N LEU A 70 20.60 -1.95 9.84
CA LEU A 70 21.44 -3.14 9.89
C LEU A 70 22.67 -3.01 9.00
N GLU A 71 22.54 -2.38 7.83
CA GLU A 71 23.63 -2.11 6.89
C GLU A 71 24.70 -1.21 7.52
N ASN A 72 24.26 -0.13 8.19
CA ASN A 72 25.16 0.76 8.93
C ASN A 72 25.88 0.01 10.05
N GLN A 73 25.16 -0.80 10.83
CA GLN A 73 25.77 -1.61 11.90
C GLN A 73 26.80 -2.61 11.36
N VAL A 74 26.55 -3.23 10.20
CA VAL A 74 27.50 -4.13 9.56
C VAL A 74 28.73 -3.37 9.04
N ARG A 75 28.56 -2.16 8.49
CA ARG A 75 29.70 -1.31 8.09
C ARG A 75 30.53 -0.86 9.28
N GLU A 76 29.89 -0.38 10.34
CA GLU A 76 30.58 0.00 11.58
C GLU A 76 31.33 -1.18 12.19
N PHE A 77 30.75 -2.38 12.15
CA PHE A 77 31.44 -3.61 12.56
C PHE A 77 32.70 -3.88 11.73
N GLY A 78 32.63 -3.68 10.41
CA GLY A 78 33.77 -3.76 9.51
C GLY A 78 34.85 -2.73 9.78
N ASP A 79 34.46 -1.47 9.94
CA ASP A 79 35.37 -0.36 10.22
C ASP A 79 36.16 -0.59 11.51
N ASN A 80 35.50 -1.13 12.54
CA ASN A 80 36.16 -1.50 13.80
C ASN A 80 37.19 -2.64 13.66
N LEU A 81 37.05 -3.47 12.62
CA LEU A 81 37.99 -4.53 12.27
C LEU A 81 39.03 -4.08 11.22
N GLY A 82 38.86 -2.88 10.64
CA GLY A 82 39.66 -2.40 9.52
C GLY A 82 39.39 -3.17 8.22
N GLU A 83 38.23 -3.81 8.10
CA GLU A 83 37.84 -4.64 6.96
C GLU A 83 36.51 -4.15 6.37
N GLU A 84 36.46 -4.03 5.04
CA GLU A 84 35.21 -3.70 4.35
C GLU A 84 34.30 -4.93 4.31
N MET A 85 33.11 -4.82 4.92
CA MET A 85 32.18 -5.94 5.05
C MET A 85 31.21 -6.06 3.86
N LEU A 86 30.81 -4.93 3.27
CA LEU A 86 29.79 -4.85 2.24
C LEU A 86 30.32 -4.16 0.99
N ASP A 87 29.95 -4.65 -0.20
CA ASP A 87 30.26 -3.99 -1.46
C ASP A 87 29.32 -2.79 -1.74
N ALA A 88 29.52 -2.14 -2.89
CA ALA A 88 28.70 -1.01 -3.33
C ALA A 88 27.21 -1.36 -3.53
N ASP A 89 26.89 -2.64 -3.74
CA ASP A 89 25.54 -3.16 -3.93
C ASP A 89 24.95 -3.72 -2.61
N GLY A 90 25.69 -3.64 -1.49
CA GLY A 90 25.31 -4.17 -0.18
C GLY A 90 25.46 -5.69 -0.04
N ASN A 91 26.24 -6.35 -0.88
CA ASN A 91 26.54 -7.78 -0.70
C ASN A 91 27.71 -7.98 0.26
N LEU A 92 27.64 -9.04 1.06
CA LEU A 92 28.73 -9.45 1.94
C LEU A 92 29.97 -9.81 1.10
N ILE A 93 31.08 -9.09 1.33
CA ILE A 93 32.36 -9.34 0.66
C ILE A 93 33.08 -10.52 1.32
N ASN A 94 33.05 -10.59 2.65
CA ASN A 94 33.77 -11.59 3.42
C ASN A 94 32.83 -12.62 4.06
N GLU A 95 32.82 -13.81 3.47
CA GLU A 95 32.01 -14.95 3.86
C GLU A 95 32.30 -15.46 5.29
N THR A 96 33.49 -15.18 5.82
CA THR A 96 33.93 -15.61 7.16
C THR A 96 32.98 -15.13 8.26
N TYR A 97 32.31 -14.01 8.05
CA TYR A 97 31.41 -13.41 9.04
C TYR A 97 29.93 -13.76 8.81
N ARG A 98 29.61 -14.60 7.82
CA ARG A 98 28.21 -14.97 7.51
C ARG A 98 27.45 -15.52 8.70
N GLU A 99 28.11 -16.29 9.57
CA GLU A 99 27.48 -16.91 10.74
C GLU A 99 27.32 -15.94 11.93
N ARG A 100 27.76 -14.68 11.81
CA ARG A 100 27.55 -13.67 12.85
C ARG A 100 26.06 -13.32 12.93
N PRO A 101 25.49 -13.22 14.14
CA PRO A 101 24.07 -12.88 14.31
C PRO A 101 23.65 -11.56 13.65
N LEU A 102 24.53 -10.56 13.61
CA LEU A 102 24.27 -9.27 12.97
C LEU A 102 24.19 -9.41 11.44
N ILE A 103 25.10 -10.17 10.84
CA ILE A 103 25.16 -10.35 9.39
C ILE A 103 24.02 -11.27 8.92
N GLN A 104 23.66 -12.29 9.69
CA GLN A 104 22.48 -13.11 9.39
C GLN A 104 21.19 -12.28 9.37
N GLN A 105 20.99 -11.41 10.37
CA GLN A 105 19.84 -10.51 10.43
C GLN A 105 19.79 -9.56 9.22
N TYR A 106 20.94 -9.01 8.82
CA TYR A 106 21.05 -8.18 7.63
C TYR A 106 20.66 -8.93 6.35
N LEU A 107 21.22 -10.13 6.15
CA LEU A 107 20.96 -10.95 4.97
C LEU A 107 19.49 -11.40 4.90
N GLU A 108 18.92 -11.81 6.03
CA GLU A 108 17.51 -12.23 6.11
C GLU A 108 16.56 -11.07 5.81
N ALA A 109 16.79 -9.89 6.40
CA ALA A 109 15.99 -8.70 6.13
C ALA A 109 16.04 -8.31 4.64
N ARG A 110 17.22 -8.41 4.01
CA ARG A 110 17.43 -8.13 2.58
C ARG A 110 16.73 -9.14 1.67
N GLU A 111 16.72 -10.42 2.05
CA GLU A 111 16.00 -11.46 1.32
C GLU A 111 14.49 -11.23 1.35
N GLN A 112 13.93 -10.85 2.50
CA GLN A 112 12.51 -10.54 2.67
C GLN A 112 12.05 -9.38 1.77
N LEU A 113 12.87 -8.34 1.61
CA LEU A 113 12.56 -7.20 0.73
C LEU A 113 12.78 -7.48 -0.76
N SER A 114 13.70 -8.38 -1.10
CA SER A 114 13.99 -8.78 -2.48
C SER A 114 12.99 -9.81 -3.07
N SER A 115 12.18 -10.44 -2.22
CA SER A 115 11.16 -11.38 -2.66
C SER A 115 10.12 -10.71 -3.58
N PRO A 116 9.63 -11.39 -4.64
CA PRO A 116 8.76 -10.79 -5.66
C PRO A 116 7.43 -10.22 -5.16
N GLN A 117 7.08 -10.42 -3.88
CA GLN A 117 5.93 -9.80 -3.21
C GLN A 117 6.01 -8.27 -3.17
N THR A 118 7.21 -7.68 -3.11
CA THR A 118 7.40 -6.22 -3.07
C THR A 118 7.14 -5.53 -4.43
N ARG A 119 7.16 -6.29 -5.53
CA ARG A 119 6.81 -5.76 -6.87
C ARG A 119 5.30 -5.50 -7.00
N ASP A 120 4.49 -6.20 -6.19
CA ASP A 120 3.05 -6.01 -6.14
C ASP A 120 2.65 -4.77 -5.29
N GLN A 121 3.54 -4.24 -4.45
CA GLN A 121 3.27 -3.04 -3.64
C GLN A 121 3.36 -1.74 -4.45
N ARG A 122 4.07 -1.74 -5.59
CA ARG A 122 3.98 -0.65 -6.57
C ARG A 122 2.63 -0.62 -7.29
N SER A 123 1.84 -1.69 -7.18
CA SER A 123 0.48 -1.79 -7.72
C SER A 123 -0.53 -1.02 -6.89
N ASP A 124 -0.26 -0.57 -5.67
CA ASP A 124 -1.34 -0.16 -4.74
C ASP A 124 -2.24 0.96 -5.27
N ALA A 125 -1.67 1.97 -5.95
CA ALA A 125 -2.48 3.01 -6.62
C ALA A 125 -3.25 2.48 -7.83
N VAL A 126 -2.66 1.54 -8.57
CA VAL A 126 -3.31 0.83 -9.69
C VAL A 126 -4.39 -0.11 -9.17
N PHE A 127 -4.19 -0.74 -8.02
CA PHE A 127 -5.11 -1.66 -7.35
C PHE A 127 -6.29 -0.91 -6.74
N ILE A 128 -6.09 0.29 -6.20
CA ILE A 128 -7.18 1.17 -5.78
C ILE A 128 -8.03 1.58 -6.98
N VAL A 129 -7.41 2.03 -8.08
CA VAL A 129 -8.13 2.43 -9.30
C VAL A 129 -8.81 1.23 -9.96
N ASP A 130 -8.16 0.07 -10.01
CA ASP A 130 -8.69 -1.17 -10.59
C ASP A 130 -9.79 -1.78 -9.71
N SER A 131 -9.70 -1.68 -8.38
CA SER A 131 -10.77 -2.08 -7.45
C SER A 131 -11.99 -1.17 -7.60
N ILE A 132 -11.79 0.14 -7.73
CA ILE A 132 -12.88 1.10 -8.01
C ILE A 132 -13.51 0.78 -9.38
N ILE A 133 -12.71 0.54 -10.43
CA ILE A 133 -13.20 0.20 -11.77
C ILE A 133 -13.93 -1.16 -11.76
N THR A 134 -13.38 -2.17 -11.12
CA THR A 134 -13.96 -3.52 -11.04
C THR A 134 -15.27 -3.52 -10.25
N TRP A 135 -15.35 -2.78 -9.14
CA TRP A 135 -16.60 -2.56 -8.41
C TRP A 135 -17.63 -1.86 -9.31
N THR A 136 -17.25 -0.80 -10.03
CA THR A 136 -18.17 -0.13 -10.99
C THR A 136 -18.62 -1.02 -12.15
N PHE A 137 -17.81 -1.98 -12.60
CA PHE A 137 -18.12 -2.88 -13.71
C PHE A 137 -18.96 -4.10 -13.28
N ASN A 138 -18.70 -4.68 -12.10
CA ASN A 138 -19.47 -5.80 -11.55
C ASN A 138 -20.92 -5.41 -11.20
N ILE A 139 -21.13 -4.14 -10.88
CA ILE A 139 -22.44 -3.48 -10.76
C ILE A 139 -23.26 -3.57 -12.07
N GLY A 140 -22.64 -3.81 -13.23
CA GLY A 140 -23.32 -4.01 -14.52
C GLY A 140 -23.71 -5.47 -14.87
N SER A 141 -23.22 -6.47 -14.15
CA SER A 141 -23.37 -7.90 -14.51
C SER A 141 -24.24 -8.67 -13.51
N VAL A 142 -25.42 -8.15 -13.19
CA VAL A 142 -26.52 -8.95 -12.61
C VAL A 142 -27.76 -8.79 -13.47
N ARG A 143 -27.67 -9.30 -14.70
CA ARG A 143 -28.81 -9.76 -15.50
C ARG A 143 -28.40 -10.97 -16.33
N GLY A 144 -28.74 -12.13 -15.79
CA GLY A 144 -28.82 -13.44 -16.44
C GLY A 144 -29.71 -14.30 -15.57
#